data_AF-A0A381FGZ4-F1
#
_entry.id   AF-A0A381FGZ4-F1
#
_cell.length_a   1.000
_cell.length_b   1.000
_cell.length_c   1.000
_cell.angle_alpha   90.00
_cell.angle_beta   90.00
_cell.angle_gamma   90.00
#
_symmetry.space_group_name_H-M   'P 1'
#
loop_
_entity.id
_entity.type
_entity.pdbx_description
1 polymer ?
#
loop_
_entity_poly.entity_id
_entity_poly.type
_entity_poly.pdbx_seq_one_letter_code
_entity_poly.pdbx_strand_id
1 'polypeptide(L)'
;MARSSFYYHQKTLEKKDKYGEIKTLIRQIYHRHKGRFGYRRITLVMKEKGIMINHKTVMKLMKVLGLKSIIRVKKYKSYRGEQGRIAPNILERNFKTDRPNKKWATDVTEFNVLGK
;
A
#
# COMPACT_ATOMS: atom_id res chain seq x y z
N MET A 1 -23.37 -36.56 -6.19
CA MET A 1 -23.12 -35.58 -7.28
C MET A 1 -23.75 -36.09 -8.56
N ALA A 2 -24.34 -35.21 -9.38
CA ALA A 2 -24.82 -35.61 -10.70
C ALA A 2 -23.65 -36.04 -11.60
N ARG A 3 -23.90 -37.03 -12.48
CA ARG A 3 -22.88 -37.61 -13.38
C ARG A 3 -22.25 -36.54 -14.29
N SER A 4 -23.05 -35.56 -14.73
CA SER A 4 -22.59 -34.40 -15.52
C SER A 4 -21.60 -33.51 -14.75
N SER A 5 -21.87 -33.23 -13.46
CA SER A 5 -20.95 -32.46 -12.61
C SER A 5 -19.64 -33.20 -12.37
N PHE A 6 -19.68 -34.52 -12.17
CA PHE A 6 -18.48 -35.33 -11.96
C PHE A 6 -17.52 -35.25 -13.16
N TYR A 7 -17.99 -35.51 -14.39
CA TYR A 7 -17.14 -35.44 -15.58
C TYR A 7 -16.70 -34.01 -15.92
N TYR A 8 -17.49 -32.99 -15.57
CA TYR A 8 -17.07 -31.58 -15.69
C TYR A 8 -15.88 -31.25 -14.77
N HIS A 9 -15.94 -31.72 -13.52
CA HIS A 9 -14.85 -31.52 -12.56
C HIS A 9 -13.60 -32.35 -12.92
N GLN A 10 -13.79 -33.58 -13.39
CA GLN A 10 -12.68 -34.42 -13.88
C GLN A 10 -11.95 -33.74 -15.05
N LYS A 11 -12.67 -33.23 -16.05
CA LYS A 11 -12.08 -32.47 -17.17
C LYS A 11 -11.40 -31.17 -16.75
N THR A 12 -11.82 -30.54 -15.65
CA THR A 12 -11.18 -29.31 -15.17
C THR A 12 -9.91 -29.58 -14.37
N LEU A 13 -9.80 -30.72 -13.69
CA LEU A 13 -8.58 -31.17 -13.01
C LEU A 13 -7.45 -31.51 -14.00
N GLU A 14 -7.79 -32.02 -15.19
CA GLU A 14 -6.83 -32.34 -16.25
C GLU A 14 -6.30 -31.09 -16.98
N LYS A 15 -6.88 -29.89 -16.75
CA LYS A 15 -6.42 -28.66 -17.41
C LYS A 15 -5.13 -28.15 -16.77
N LYS A 16 -4.11 -27.94 -17.60
CA LYS A 16 -2.88 -27.24 -17.23
C LYS A 16 -3.18 -25.85 -16.65
N ASP A 17 -2.37 -25.43 -15.69
CA ASP A 17 -2.47 -24.09 -15.08
C ASP A 17 -2.25 -23.00 -16.14
N LYS A 18 -3.34 -22.37 -16.56
CA LYS A 18 -3.36 -21.26 -17.53
C LYS A 18 -2.36 -20.16 -17.18
N TYR A 19 -2.07 -19.96 -15.89
CA TYR A 19 -1.20 -18.89 -15.40
C TYR A 19 0.17 -19.38 -14.93
N GLY A 20 0.57 -20.62 -15.24
CA GLY A 20 1.85 -21.19 -14.79
C GLY A 20 3.06 -20.32 -15.13
N GLU A 21 3.20 -19.93 -16.40
CA GLU A 21 4.29 -19.06 -16.88
C GLU A 21 4.24 -17.65 -16.29
N ILE A 22 3.02 -17.13 -16.08
CA ILE A 22 2.85 -15.80 -15.47
C ILE A 22 3.27 -15.85 -14.00
N LYS A 23 2.95 -16.94 -13.28
CA LYS A 23 3.36 -17.14 -11.89
C LYS A 23 4.88 -17.25 -11.75
N THR A 24 5.56 -17.95 -12.65
CA THR A 24 7.03 -18.03 -12.65
C THR A 24 7.66 -16.67 -12.92
N LEU A 25 7.13 -15.92 -13.90
CA LEU A 25 7.59 -14.57 -14.18
C LEU A 25 7.35 -13.60 -13.01
N ILE A 26 6.19 -13.67 -12.35
CA ILE A 26 5.90 -12.87 -11.13
C ILE A 26 6.96 -13.16 -10.05
N ARG A 27 7.28 -14.43 -9.79
CA ARG A 27 8.33 -14.81 -8.82
C ARG A 27 9.68 -14.23 -9.22
N GLN A 28 10.08 -14.38 -10.49
CA GLN A 28 11.36 -13.87 -10.99
C GLN A 28 11.48 -12.34 -10.80
N ILE A 29 10.45 -11.58 -11.21
CA ILE A 29 10.43 -10.11 -11.03
C ILE A 29 10.47 -9.77 -9.53
N TYR A 30 9.65 -10.44 -8.72
CA TYR A 30 9.60 -10.20 -7.29
C TYR A 30 10.97 -10.40 -6.61
N HIS A 31 11.63 -11.53 -6.87
CA HIS A 31 12.95 -11.83 -6.28
C HIS A 31 14.06 -10.94 -6.85
N ARG A 32 14.04 -10.62 -8.15
CA ARG A 32 14.97 -9.64 -8.75
C ARG A 32 14.93 -8.30 -8.03
N HIS A 33 13.74 -7.83 -7.65
CA HIS A 33 13.56 -6.59 -6.90
C HIS A 33 13.59 -6.78 -5.37
N LYS A 34 14.06 -7.93 -4.89
CA LYS A 34 14.20 -8.26 -3.45
C LYS A 34 12.89 -8.07 -2.67
N GLY A 35 11.75 -8.42 -3.27
CA GLY A 35 10.42 -8.32 -2.68
C GLY A 35 9.86 -6.91 -2.49
N ARG A 36 10.54 -5.89 -3.03
CA ARG A 36 10.10 -4.48 -2.95
C ARG A 36 8.89 -4.16 -3.82
N PHE A 37 8.69 -4.93 -4.88
CA PHE A 37 7.64 -4.65 -5.85
C PHE A 37 6.36 -5.38 -5.48
N GLY A 38 5.29 -4.60 -5.29
CA GLY A 38 3.93 -5.12 -5.21
C GLY A 38 3.29 -5.30 -6.59
N TYR A 39 2.03 -5.76 -6.60
CA TYR A 39 1.30 -6.08 -7.84
C TYR A 39 1.30 -4.94 -8.86
N ARG A 40 1.14 -3.68 -8.44
CA ARG A 40 1.14 -2.52 -9.35
C ARG A 40 2.45 -2.39 -10.12
N ARG A 41 3.59 -2.46 -9.41
CA ARG A 41 4.91 -2.35 -10.04
C ARG A 41 5.24 -3.57 -10.89
N ILE A 42 4.84 -4.76 -10.44
CA ILE A 42 5.00 -5.98 -11.24
C ILE A 42 4.18 -5.91 -12.53
N THR A 43 2.95 -5.39 -12.48
CA THR A 43 2.13 -5.18 -13.68
C THR A 43 2.78 -4.19 -14.66
N LEU A 44 3.41 -3.12 -14.16
CA LEU A 44 4.15 -2.18 -15.02
C LEU A 44 5.33 -2.86 -15.71
N VAL A 45 6.17 -3.60 -14.97
CA VAL A 45 7.30 -4.34 -15.54
C VAL A 45 6.84 -5.39 -16.57
N MET A 46 5.70 -6.05 -16.32
CA MET A 46 5.11 -6.98 -17.29
C MET A 46 4.64 -6.26 -18.56
N LYS A 47 4.03 -5.08 -18.43
CA LYS A 47 3.60 -4.25 -19.56
C LYS A 47 4.79 -3.77 -20.40
N GLU A 48 5.88 -3.36 -19.75
CA GLU A 48 7.15 -2.99 -20.43
C GLU A 48 7.76 -4.17 -21.20
N LYS A 49 7.54 -5.40 -20.73
CA LYS A 49 7.93 -6.64 -21.42
C LYS A 49 6.94 -7.09 -22.52
N GLY A 50 5.93 -6.28 -22.85
CA GLY A 50 4.91 -6.59 -23.85
C GLY A 50 3.78 -7.50 -23.37
N ILE A 51 3.73 -7.85 -22.08
CA ILE A 51 2.70 -8.73 -21.52
C ILE A 51 1.54 -7.89 -20.98
N MET A 52 0.45 -7.85 -21.73
CA MET A 52 -0.77 -7.18 -21.30
C MET A 52 -1.59 -8.06 -20.36
N ILE A 53 -1.48 -7.80 -19.06
CA ILE A 53 -2.27 -8.46 -18.03
C ILE A 53 -2.95 -7.45 -17.10
N ASN A 54 -4.20 -7.70 -16.76
CA ASN A 54 -4.92 -6.86 -15.81
C ASN A 54 -4.25 -6.94 -14.42
N HIS A 55 -4.03 -5.78 -13.79
CA HIS A 55 -3.45 -5.66 -12.46
C HIS A 55 -4.19 -6.47 -11.39
N LYS A 56 -5.52 -6.67 -11.53
CA LYS A 56 -6.31 -7.51 -10.62
C LYS A 56 -5.90 -8.98 -10.71
N THR A 57 -5.59 -9.46 -11.91
CA THR A 57 -5.11 -10.83 -12.13
C THR A 57 -3.73 -11.01 -11.49
N VAL A 58 -2.82 -10.06 -11.69
CA VAL A 58 -1.49 -10.09 -11.04
C VAL A 58 -1.64 -10.09 -9.51
N MET A 59 -2.52 -9.26 -8.95
CA MET A 59 -2.82 -9.25 -7.52
C MET A 59 -3.32 -10.62 -7.03
N LYS A 60 -4.28 -11.23 -7.74
CA LYS A 60 -4.81 -12.56 -7.40
C LYS A 60 -3.71 -13.62 -7.43
N LEU A 61 -2.88 -13.63 -8.47
CA LEU A 61 -1.78 -14.58 -8.61
C LEU A 61 -0.73 -14.40 -7.51
N MET A 62 -0.34 -13.17 -7.19
CA MET A 62 0.57 -12.90 -6.07
C MET A 62 0.00 -13.41 -4.74
N LYS A 63 -1.31 -13.25 -4.51
CA LYS A 63 -1.98 -13.77 -3.30
C LYS A 63 -1.90 -15.30 -3.24
N VAL A 64 -2.16 -15.99 -4.35
CA VAL A 64 -2.03 -17.46 -4.46
C VAL A 64 -0.59 -17.91 -4.19
N LEU A 65 0.40 -17.11 -4.62
CA LEU A 65 1.83 -17.40 -4.42
C LEU A 65 2.36 -16.98 -3.03
N GLY A 66 1.52 -16.35 -2.19
CA GLY A 66 1.95 -15.83 -0.88
C GLY A 66 2.88 -14.60 -0.95
N LEU A 67 2.96 -13.93 -2.11
CA LEU A 67 3.87 -12.81 -2.32
C LEU A 67 3.23 -11.47 -1.95
N LYS A 68 3.93 -10.64 -1.17
CA LYS A 68 3.51 -9.29 -0.79
C LYS A 68 4.68 -8.33 -0.82
N SER A 69 4.43 -7.07 -1.17
CA SER A 69 5.46 -6.03 -1.09
C SER A 69 5.97 -5.88 0.33
N ILE A 70 7.29 -5.97 0.53
CA ILE A 70 7.94 -5.79 1.83
C ILE A 70 7.97 -4.31 2.25
N ILE A 71 7.96 -3.39 1.28
CA ILE A 71 8.01 -1.96 1.57
C ILE A 71 6.74 -1.53 2.32
N ARG A 72 6.93 -1.02 3.54
CA ARG A 72 5.88 -0.37 4.33
C ARG A 72 5.61 1.02 3.73
N VAL A 73 4.33 1.36 3.59
CA VAL A 73 3.92 2.70 3.16
C VAL A 73 4.42 3.72 4.18
N LYS A 74 5.22 4.70 3.74
CA LYS A 74 5.66 5.80 4.59
C LYS A 74 4.44 6.68 4.90
N LYS A 75 4.12 6.85 6.19
CA LYS A 75 3.15 7.85 6.63
C LYS A 75 3.78 9.24 6.50
N TYR A 76 3.00 10.21 6.04
CA TYR A 76 3.42 11.62 6.06
C TYR A 76 3.71 12.06 7.50
N LYS A 77 4.73 12.89 7.67
CA LYS A 77 5.10 13.54 8.92
C LYS A 77 5.47 14.98 8.56
N SER A 78 4.66 15.95 8.99
CA SER A 78 4.93 17.38 8.83
C SER A 78 6.10 17.82 9.72
N TYR A 79 6.18 17.27 10.93
CA TYR A 79 7.27 17.51 11.86
C TYR A 79 8.59 16.86 11.41
N ARG A 80 9.63 17.67 11.21
CA ARG A 80 10.97 17.26 10.77
C ARG A 80 12.03 17.29 11.89
N GLY A 81 11.61 17.42 13.15
CA GLY A 81 12.49 17.66 14.29
C GLY A 81 12.61 19.16 14.61
N GLU A 82 13.54 19.52 15.50
CA GLU A 82 13.92 20.89 15.82
C GLU A 82 14.69 21.53 14.66
N GLN A 83 13.97 21.90 13.60
CA GLN A 83 14.52 22.62 12.47
C GLN A 83 14.00 24.06 12.46
N GLY A 84 14.91 25.01 12.31
CA GLY A 84 14.61 26.45 12.23
C GLY A 84 14.72 27.18 13.57
N ARG A 85 14.26 28.43 13.59
CA ARG A 85 14.22 29.25 14.80
C ARG A 85 12.99 28.87 15.63
N ILE A 86 13.23 28.27 16.79
CA ILE A 86 12.17 27.94 17.75
C ILE A 86 11.89 29.19 18.59
N ALA A 87 10.65 29.67 18.54
CA ALA A 87 10.22 30.76 19.41
C ALA A 87 10.14 30.25 20.87
N PRO A 88 10.58 31.04 21.85
CA PRO A 88 10.46 30.66 23.26
C PRO A 88 8.99 30.49 23.64
N ASN A 89 8.68 29.52 24.50
CA ASN A 89 7.34 29.32 25.05
C ASN A 89 7.08 30.37 26.13
N ILE A 90 6.62 31.55 25.73
CA ILE A 90 6.36 32.68 26.64
C ILE A 90 5.18 32.40 27.59
N LEU A 91 4.26 31.51 27.20
CA LEU A 91 3.03 31.27 27.95
C LEU A 91 3.26 30.35 29.15
N GLU A 92 4.17 29.38 29.04
CA GLU A 92 4.52 28.40 30.09
C GLU A 92 3.31 27.75 30.79
N ARG A 93 2.22 27.51 30.04
CA ARG A 93 0.92 27.03 30.56
C ARG A 93 0.26 27.92 31.62
N ASN A 94 0.69 29.17 31.75
CA ASN A 94 0.04 30.16 32.59
C ASN A 94 -1.08 30.87 31.84
N PHE A 95 -2.31 30.37 31.98
CA PHE A 95 -3.49 30.94 31.32
C PHE A 95 -4.22 32.01 32.16
N LYS A 96 -3.85 32.20 33.44
CA LYS A 96 -4.50 33.20 34.31
C LYS A 96 -4.09 34.61 33.90
N THR A 97 -5.05 35.54 33.91
CA THR A 97 -4.86 36.96 33.60
C THR A 97 -5.87 37.81 34.37
N ASP A 98 -5.49 39.04 34.67
CA ASP A 98 -6.30 40.05 35.36
C ASP A 98 -7.30 40.75 34.43
N ARG A 99 -6.97 40.83 33.13
CA ARG A 99 -7.77 41.51 32.10
C ARG A 99 -7.84 40.69 30.80
N PRO A 100 -8.92 40.85 30.00
CA PRO A 100 -9.00 40.24 28.68
C PRO A 100 -7.90 40.76 27.74
N ASN A 101 -7.63 40.02 26.66
CA ASN A 101 -6.68 40.36 25.59
C ASN A 101 -5.20 40.50 26.00
N LYS A 102 -4.79 39.98 27.16
CA LYS A 102 -3.39 39.98 27.62
C LYS A 102 -2.56 38.79 27.11
N LYS A 103 -3.21 37.66 26.84
CA LYS A 103 -2.58 36.41 26.40
C LYS A 103 -3.39 35.85 25.24
N TRP A 104 -2.73 35.65 24.11
CA TRP A 104 -3.35 35.15 22.88
C TRP A 104 -2.63 33.85 22.52
N ALA A 105 -3.39 32.78 22.39
CA ALA A 105 -2.88 31.48 21.97
C ALA A 105 -3.68 31.03 20.75
N THR A 106 -2.97 30.52 19.75
CA THR A 106 -3.57 29.91 18.57
C THR A 106 -3.12 28.46 18.52
N ASP A 107 -4.06 27.57 18.22
CA ASP A 107 -3.74 26.17 17.93
C ASP A 107 -4.02 25.89 16.45
N VAL A 108 -3.22 25.01 15.86
CA VAL A 108 -3.39 24.55 14.47
C VAL A 108 -3.84 23.10 14.52
N THR A 109 -5.12 22.88 14.28
CA THR A 109 -5.68 21.53 14.19
C THR A 109 -5.70 21.08 12.73
N GLU A 110 -4.89 20.07 12.38
CA GLU A 110 -5.00 19.40 11.09
C GLU A 110 -6.25 18.51 11.08
N PHE A 111 -7.19 18.74 10.16
CA PHE A 111 -8.34 17.86 9.94
C PHE A 111 -8.28 17.20 8.57
N ASN A 112 -8.62 15.91 8.52
CA ASN A 112 -8.56 15.12 7.29
C ASN A 112 -9.87 15.27 6.50
N VAL A 113 -9.80 15.98 5.37
CA VAL A 113 -10.97 16.24 4.49
C VAL A 113 -11.47 14.96 3.80
N LEU A 114 -10.67 13.89 3.77
CA LEU A 114 -11.00 12.65 3.05
C LEU A 114 -11.56 11.51 3.92
N GLY A 115 -12.01 11.79 5.15
CA GLY A 115 -12.81 10.86 5.95
C GLY A 115 -12.22 9.45 6.06
N LYS A 116 -11.19 9.27 6.88
CA LYS A 116 -10.76 7.97 7.38
C LYS A 116 -10.34 8.05 8.83
#